data_AF-A0A355CJJ9-F1
#
_entry.id   AF-A0A355CJJ9-F1
#
_cell.length_a   1.000
_cell.length_b   1.000
_cell.length_c   1.000
_cell.angle_alpha   90.00
_cell.angle_beta   90.00
_cell.angle_gamma   90.00
#
_symmetry.space_group_name_H-M   'P 1'
#
loop_
_entity.id
_entity.type
_entity.pdbx_description
1 polymer ?
#
loop_
_entity_poly.entity_id
_entity_poly.type
_entity_poly.pdbx_seq_one_letter_code
_entity_poly.pdbx_strand_id
1 'polypeptide(L)'
;MKLNIRLACLVALSTLAVGVSPTLSNANPAPQYEADRVIVIDNNIELNRAKNLARQAAEVANGGLGKYRAEAAMHGAAKESPFVDNGNGTWTFTFKGQKPGASVYTVETVVTVSQDGRIRVYYNGPIRQRSQ
;
A
#
# COMPACT_ATOMS: atom_id res chain seq x y z
N MET A 1 38.81 -25.73 -11.93
CA MET A 1 38.67 -26.98 -12.70
C MET A 1 37.26 -27.52 -12.45
N LYS A 2 36.44 -27.66 -13.50
CA LYS A 2 35.04 -28.14 -13.43
C LYS A 2 35.03 -29.68 -13.48
N LEU A 3 34.20 -30.34 -12.67
CA LEU A 3 34.02 -31.79 -12.69
C LEU A 3 32.54 -32.12 -12.86
N ASN A 4 32.18 -32.72 -14.01
CA ASN A 4 30.83 -33.16 -14.34
C ASN A 4 30.84 -34.69 -14.41
N ILE A 5 30.06 -35.37 -13.58
CA ILE A 5 29.86 -36.83 -13.65
C ILE A 5 28.43 -37.08 -14.10
N ARG A 6 28.28 -37.78 -15.24
CA ARG A 6 27.02 -38.37 -15.69
C ARG A 6 27.07 -39.87 -15.40
N LEU A 7 26.02 -40.41 -14.80
CA LEU A 7 25.81 -41.85 -14.74
C LEU A 7 24.36 -42.16 -15.10
N ALA A 8 24.23 -43.02 -16.12
CA ALA A 8 22.99 -43.55 -16.65
C ALA A 8 22.54 -44.76 -15.84
N CYS A 9 21.23 -44.97 -15.72
CA CYS A 9 20.66 -46.26 -15.38
C CYS A 9 19.48 -46.55 -16.33
N LEU A 10 19.69 -47.57 -17.16
CA LEU A 10 18.70 -48.27 -17.97
C LEU A 10 18.12 -49.40 -17.12
N VAL A 11 16.79 -49.50 -17.03
CA VAL A 11 16.10 -50.79 -16.74
C VAL A 11 14.81 -50.84 -17.56
N ALA A 12 14.57 -51.98 -18.19
CA ALA A 12 13.53 -52.23 -19.18
C ALA A 12 12.37 -53.09 -18.65
N LEU A 13 11.18 -52.85 -19.24
CA LEU A 13 10.05 -53.73 -19.60
C LEU A 13 9.35 -54.65 -18.57
N SER A 14 8.01 -54.51 -18.45
CA SER A 14 7.02 -55.53 -18.93
C SER A 14 5.53 -55.13 -18.76
N THR A 15 4.80 -55.11 -19.88
CA THR A 15 3.40 -55.52 -20.22
C THR A 15 2.14 -55.19 -19.38
N LEU A 16 1.24 -54.42 -20.04
CA LEU A 16 -0.21 -54.58 -20.33
C LEU A 16 -1.25 -54.98 -19.24
N ALA A 17 -2.24 -54.08 -19.04
CA ALA A 17 -3.66 -54.44 -18.89
C ALA A 17 -4.54 -53.26 -19.37
N VAL A 18 -5.52 -53.58 -20.23
CA VAL A 18 -6.51 -52.64 -20.78
C VAL A 18 -7.69 -52.58 -19.81
N GLY A 19 -8.07 -51.38 -19.35
CA GLY A 19 -9.27 -51.15 -18.56
C GLY A 19 -9.92 -49.85 -19.01
N VAL A 20 -11.03 -49.96 -19.76
CA VAL A 20 -11.85 -48.81 -20.15
C VAL A 20 -12.89 -48.59 -19.05
N SER A 21 -13.01 -47.36 -18.55
CA SER A 21 -14.25 -46.87 -17.96
C SER A 21 -14.34 -45.36 -18.17
N PRO A 22 -15.51 -44.84 -18.58
CA PRO A 22 -15.68 -43.45 -18.94
C PRO A 22 -15.76 -42.60 -17.67
N THR A 23 -14.86 -41.64 -17.52
CA THR A 23 -15.06 -40.55 -16.56
C THR A 23 -15.57 -39.34 -17.33
N LEU A 24 -16.79 -38.96 -16.97
CA LEU A 24 -17.53 -37.81 -17.48
C LEU A 24 -16.61 -36.59 -17.53
N SER A 25 -16.43 -36.00 -18.71
CA SER A 25 -15.92 -34.64 -18.83
C SER A 25 -16.94 -33.71 -18.18
N ASN A 26 -16.79 -33.46 -16.88
CA ASN A 26 -17.35 -32.27 -16.29
C ASN A 26 -16.44 -31.12 -16.73
N ALA A 27 -16.69 -30.61 -17.94
CA ALA A 27 -16.26 -29.26 -18.28
C ALA A 27 -17.01 -28.33 -17.34
N ASN A 28 -16.47 -28.17 -16.12
CA ASN A 28 -16.83 -27.03 -15.29
C ASN A 28 -16.40 -25.82 -16.11
N PRO A 29 -17.31 -24.96 -16.59
CA PRO A 29 -16.89 -23.67 -17.10
C PRO A 29 -16.14 -23.04 -15.94
N ALA A 30 -14.85 -22.70 -16.14
CA ALA A 30 -14.20 -21.79 -15.22
C ALA A 30 -15.17 -20.62 -15.04
N PRO A 31 -15.51 -20.19 -13.81
CA PRO A 31 -16.29 -18.99 -13.63
C PRO A 31 -15.59 -17.91 -14.45
N GLN A 32 -16.26 -17.43 -15.50
CA GLN A 32 -15.84 -16.20 -16.14
C GLN A 32 -16.09 -15.15 -15.08
N TYR A 33 -15.03 -14.83 -14.35
CA TYR A 33 -14.97 -13.61 -13.56
C TYR A 33 -15.06 -12.48 -14.57
N GLU A 34 -16.29 -12.06 -14.86
CA GLU A 34 -16.55 -10.80 -15.53
C GLU A 34 -15.73 -9.75 -14.79
N ALA A 35 -14.82 -9.12 -15.54
CA ALA A 35 -14.02 -8.03 -15.06
C ALA A 35 -14.90 -6.78 -14.92
N ASP A 36 -15.89 -6.83 -14.03
CA ASP A 36 -16.39 -5.63 -13.34
C ASP A 36 -15.38 -5.25 -12.25
N ARG A 37 -14.13 -5.14 -12.71
CA ARG A 37 -12.98 -4.85 -11.89
C ARG A 37 -12.83 -3.33 -11.88
N VAL A 38 -13.04 -2.79 -10.68
CA VAL A 38 -12.09 -1.86 -10.08
C VAL A 38 -12.20 -0.42 -10.60
N ILE A 39 -13.19 0.32 -10.10
CA ILE A 39 -13.16 1.81 -10.07
C ILE A 39 -13.27 2.33 -8.62
N VAL A 40 -13.88 1.55 -7.72
CA VAL A 40 -14.13 1.97 -6.32
C VAL A 40 -13.01 1.56 -5.35
N ILE A 41 -12.20 0.54 -5.69
CA ILE A 41 -11.13 0.05 -4.81
C ILE A 41 -9.82 0.85 -4.97
N ASP A 42 -9.51 1.31 -6.19
CA ASP A 42 -8.22 1.95 -6.49
C ASP A 42 -7.99 3.26 -5.76
N ASN A 43 -8.99 4.15 -5.78
CA ASN A 43 -8.91 5.46 -5.13
C ASN A 43 -8.71 5.34 -3.60
N ASN A 44 -9.19 4.27 -2.98
CA ASN A 44 -9.00 4.06 -1.54
C ASN A 44 -7.58 3.57 -1.23
N ILE A 45 -7.02 2.68 -2.05
CA ILE A 45 -5.67 2.14 -1.84
C ILE A 45 -4.61 3.23 -2.04
N GLU A 46 -4.70 4.01 -3.11
CA GLU A 46 -3.71 5.04 -3.43
C GLU A 46 -3.75 6.18 -2.43
N LEU A 47 -4.94 6.68 -2.10
CA LEU A 47 -5.10 7.72 -1.07
C LEU A 47 -4.59 7.23 0.29
N ASN A 48 -4.85 5.97 0.66
CA ASN A 48 -4.34 5.41 1.91
C ASN A 48 -2.82 5.28 1.91
N ARG A 49 -2.21 4.90 0.77
CA ARG A 49 -0.76 4.93 0.58
C ARG A 49 -0.23 6.35 0.75
N ALA A 50 -0.84 7.33 0.08
CA ALA A 50 -0.45 8.74 0.14
C ALA A 50 -0.53 9.28 1.57
N LYS A 51 -1.60 8.99 2.30
CA LYS A 51 -1.75 9.33 3.74
C LYS A 51 -0.60 8.76 4.57
N ASN A 52 -0.30 7.47 4.38
CA ASN A 52 0.77 6.81 5.13
C ASN A 52 2.16 7.39 4.81
N LEU A 53 2.41 7.76 3.55
CA LEU A 53 3.64 8.44 3.14
C LEU A 53 3.73 9.85 3.75
N ALA A 54 2.63 10.62 3.74
CA ALA A 54 2.57 11.93 4.37
C ALA A 54 2.84 11.86 5.88
N ARG A 55 2.20 10.91 6.58
CA ARG A 55 2.43 10.64 8.01
C ARG A 55 3.90 10.32 8.29
N GLN A 56 4.49 9.39 7.54
CA GLN A 56 5.90 9.02 7.70
C GLN A 56 6.84 10.21 7.44
N ALA A 57 6.56 11.02 6.43
CA ALA A 57 7.34 12.22 6.14
C ALA A 57 7.35 13.20 7.32
N ALA A 58 6.20 13.42 7.96
CA ALA A 58 6.12 14.25 9.17
C ALA A 58 6.86 13.61 10.35
N GLU A 59 6.73 12.30 10.57
CA GLU A 59 7.44 11.61 11.64
C GLU A 59 8.95 11.73 11.47
N VAL A 60 9.47 11.55 10.25
CA VAL A 60 10.89 11.74 9.94
C VAL A 60 11.31 13.19 10.14
N ALA A 61 10.55 14.16 9.61
CA ALA A 61 10.85 15.58 9.71
C ALA A 61 10.90 16.10 11.17
N ASN A 62 10.18 15.43 12.09
CA ASN A 62 10.09 15.82 13.50
C ASN A 62 10.91 14.92 14.44
N GLY A 63 11.92 14.20 13.93
CA GLY A 63 12.87 13.45 14.76
C GLY A 63 12.39 12.06 15.19
N GLY A 64 11.42 11.48 14.47
CA GLY A 64 10.96 10.11 14.63
C GLY A 64 9.86 9.89 15.67
N LEU A 65 9.40 8.64 15.76
CA LEU A 65 8.25 8.22 16.58
C LEU A 65 8.40 8.45 18.10
N GLY A 66 9.64 8.62 18.59
CA GLY A 66 9.92 8.96 20.00
C GLY A 66 9.80 10.46 20.30
N LYS A 67 9.70 11.29 19.27
CA LYS A 67 9.62 12.76 19.38
C LYS A 67 8.30 13.32 18.85
N TYR A 68 7.67 12.63 17.90
CA TYR A 68 6.48 13.10 17.21
C TYR A 68 5.45 11.99 16.98
N ARG A 69 4.18 12.35 17.09
CA ARG A 69 3.00 11.59 16.71
C ARG A 69 2.06 12.51 15.94
N ALA A 70 1.71 12.12 14.71
CA ALA A 70 0.66 12.77 13.95
C ALA A 70 -0.70 12.60 14.64
N GLU A 71 -1.61 13.56 14.41
CA GLU A 71 -2.98 13.52 14.93
C GLU A 71 -3.76 12.27 14.52
N ALA A 72 -4.79 11.93 15.29
CA ALA A 72 -5.53 10.68 15.17
C ALA A 72 -6.09 10.43 13.75
N ALA A 73 -6.53 11.49 13.05
CA ALA A 73 -7.07 11.42 11.71
C ALA A 73 -6.10 10.83 10.67
N MET A 74 -4.78 10.85 10.93
CA MET A 74 -3.78 10.25 10.05
C MET A 74 -3.63 8.72 10.24
N HIS A 75 -4.24 8.14 11.28
CA HIS A 75 -4.18 6.70 11.56
C HIS A 75 -5.46 5.96 11.14
N GLY A 76 -6.57 6.67 10.95
CA GLY A 76 -7.89 6.13 10.56
C GLY A 76 -8.08 5.91 9.05
N ALA A 77 -9.33 5.94 8.59
CA ALA A 77 -9.62 5.80 7.17
C ALA A 77 -9.04 6.98 6.38
N ALA A 78 -8.53 6.74 5.16
CA ALA A 78 -7.84 7.80 4.42
C ALA A 78 -8.75 8.97 4.02
N LYS A 79 -10.05 8.70 3.85
CA LYS A 79 -11.07 9.73 3.58
C LYS A 79 -11.36 10.65 4.78
N GLU A 80 -10.99 10.23 5.99
CA GLU A 80 -11.18 11.01 7.22
C GLU A 80 -9.95 11.87 7.55
N SER A 81 -8.84 11.66 6.84
CA SER A 81 -7.64 12.47 6.99
C SER A 81 -7.85 13.87 6.40
N PRO A 82 -7.18 14.90 6.93
CA PRO A 82 -7.28 16.25 6.40
C PRO A 82 -6.43 16.37 5.12
N PHE A 83 -7.04 16.10 3.97
CA PHE A 83 -6.40 16.20 2.66
C PHE A 83 -7.21 17.01 1.66
N VAL A 84 -6.52 17.52 0.64
CA VAL A 84 -7.09 18.08 -0.59
C VAL A 84 -6.59 17.23 -1.75
N ASP A 85 -7.51 16.74 -2.58
CA ASP A 85 -7.17 16.20 -3.90
C ASP A 85 -6.92 17.36 -4.86
N ASN A 86 -5.72 17.42 -5.42
CA ASN A 86 -5.32 18.53 -6.30
C ASN A 86 -5.80 18.31 -7.76
N GLY A 87 -6.49 17.21 -8.07
CA GLY A 87 -7.04 16.91 -9.40
C GLY A 87 -5.99 16.53 -10.46
N ASN A 88 -4.73 16.39 -10.08
CA ASN A 88 -3.60 16.10 -10.95
C ASN A 88 -2.82 14.84 -10.53
N GLY A 89 -3.47 13.92 -9.81
CA GLY A 89 -2.84 12.71 -9.26
C GLY A 89 -1.95 13.00 -8.05
N THR A 90 -2.23 14.08 -7.32
CA THR A 90 -1.53 14.41 -6.07
C THR A 90 -2.49 14.82 -4.98
N TRP A 91 -2.14 14.50 -3.73
CA TRP A 91 -2.92 14.84 -2.54
C TRP A 91 -2.10 15.66 -1.58
N THR A 92 -2.66 16.77 -1.10
CA THR A 92 -2.04 17.63 -0.09
C THR A 92 -2.67 17.39 1.27
N PHE A 93 -1.89 16.84 2.20
CA PHE A 93 -2.28 16.62 3.58
C PHE A 93 -1.84 17.80 4.44
N THR A 94 -2.75 18.34 5.25
CA THR A 94 -2.45 19.37 6.25
C THR A 94 -2.90 18.85 7.60
N PHE A 95 -1.96 18.48 8.45
CA PHE A 95 -2.28 17.86 9.73
C PHE A 95 -1.40 18.35 10.86
N LYS A 96 -1.85 18.11 12.08
CA LYS A 96 -1.14 18.48 13.30
C LYS A 96 -0.44 17.28 13.92
N GLY A 97 0.49 17.56 14.82
CA GLY A 97 1.08 16.54 15.66
C GLY A 97 1.68 17.08 16.95
N GLN A 98 2.06 16.14 17.81
CA GLN A 98 2.49 16.38 19.17
C GLN A 98 3.57 15.39 19.60
N LYS A 99 4.21 15.66 20.74
CA LYS A 99 5.10 14.70 21.39
C LYS A 99 4.29 13.47 21.86
N PRO A 100 4.85 12.25 21.81
CA PRO A 100 4.21 11.08 22.41
C PRO A 100 3.85 11.33 23.89
N GLY A 101 2.60 11.02 24.26
CA GLY A 101 2.07 11.22 25.60
C GLY A 101 1.59 12.64 25.93
N ALA A 102 1.77 13.61 25.02
CA ALA A 102 1.17 14.93 25.16
C ALA A 102 -0.33 14.90 24.79
N SER A 103 -1.04 15.96 25.18
CA SER A 103 -2.43 16.22 24.82
C SER A 103 -2.60 17.46 23.92
N VAL A 104 -1.51 18.17 23.62
CA VAL A 104 -1.52 19.44 22.89
C VAL A 104 -0.70 19.32 21.62
N TYR A 105 -1.32 19.63 20.48
CA TYR A 105 -0.62 19.76 19.22
C TYR A 105 0.26 21.00 19.20
N THR A 106 1.48 20.86 18.72
CA THR A 106 2.47 21.94 18.67
C THR A 106 3.04 22.16 17.28
N VAL A 107 2.90 21.18 16.39
CA VAL A 107 3.45 21.23 15.03
C VAL A 107 2.31 21.06 14.02
N GLU A 108 2.32 21.88 12.97
CA GLU A 108 1.56 21.69 11.74
C GLU A 108 2.51 21.20 10.64
N THR A 109 2.06 20.20 9.88
CA THR A 109 2.77 19.71 8.70
C THR A 109 1.87 19.83 7.47
N VAL A 110 2.44 20.32 6.36
CA VAL A 110 1.82 20.30 5.03
C VAL A 110 2.68 19.47 4.10
N VAL A 111 2.13 18.37 3.59
CA VAL A 111 2.84 17.43 2.72
C VAL A 111 1.98 17.15 1.50
N THR A 112 2.55 17.27 0.30
CA THR A 112 1.93 16.75 -0.92
C THR A 112 2.58 15.43 -1.30
N VAL A 113 1.75 14.47 -1.66
CA VAL A 113 2.17 13.15 -2.14
C VAL A 113 1.53 12.89 -3.49
N SER A 114 2.32 12.46 -4.46
CA SER A 114 1.82 12.02 -5.77
C SER A 114 1.41 10.56 -5.76
N GLN A 115 0.60 10.16 -6.74
CA GLN A 115 0.16 8.79 -6.96
C GLN A 115 1.34 7.80 -7.16
N ASP A 116 2.44 8.25 -7.79
CA ASP A 116 3.68 7.47 -7.92
C ASP A 116 4.56 7.48 -6.66
N GLY A 117 4.12 8.14 -5.58
CA GLY A 117 4.74 8.09 -4.26
C GLY A 117 5.82 9.12 -4.00
N ARG A 118 5.98 10.16 -4.85
CA ARG A 118 6.88 11.28 -4.56
C ARG A 118 6.30 12.14 -3.44
N ILE A 119 7.17 12.58 -2.54
CA ILE A 119 6.81 13.32 -1.34
C ILE A 119 7.42 14.72 -1.41
N ARG A 120 6.63 15.75 -1.11
CA ARG A 120 7.12 17.12 -0.91
C ARG A 120 6.53 17.72 0.37
N VAL A 121 7.39 18.04 1.32
CA VAL A 121 7.00 18.77 2.54
C VAL A 121 7.06 20.26 2.24
N TYR A 122 5.91 20.94 2.29
CA TYR A 122 5.79 22.39 2.08
C TYR A 122 5.92 23.17 3.38
N TYR A 123 5.52 22.57 4.51
CA TYR A 123 5.60 23.18 5.82
C TYR A 123 5.78 22.11 6.89
N ASN A 124 6.63 22.36 7.88
CA ASN A 124 6.77 21.56 9.08
C ASN A 124 7.29 22.45 10.22
N GLY A 125 6.41 22.87 11.12
CA GLY A 125 6.78 23.84 12.15
C GLY A 125 5.63 24.20 13.09
N PRO A 126 5.78 25.26 13.90
CA PRO A 126 4.76 25.70 14.84
C PRO A 126 3.38 25.88 14.19
N ILE A 127 2.31 25.57 14.92
CA ILE A 127 0.95 25.76 14.38
C ILE A 127 0.73 27.22 14.00
N ARG A 128 0.33 27.45 12.74
CA ARG A 128 0.04 28.78 12.22
C ARG A 128 -1.38 29.17 12.61
N GLN A 129 -1.58 30.40 13.06
CA GLN A 129 -2.94 30.95 13.15
C GLN A 129 -3.41 31.28 11.73
N ARG A 130 -4.39 30.52 11.24
CA ARG A 130 -5.10 30.90 10.01
C ARG A 130 -6.23 31.83 10.44
N SER A 131 -6.15 33.11 10.05
CA SER A 131 -7.32 33.97 9.99
C SER A 131 -8.29 33.35 9.00
N GLN A 132 -9.42 32.85 9.50
CA GLN A 132 -10.50 32.29 8.69
C GLN A 132 -11.16 33.40 7.86
#